data_AF-A0A2E8YYF9-F1
#
_entry.id   AF-A0A2E8YYF9-F1
#
_cell.length_a   1.000
_cell.length_b   1.000
_cell.length_c   1.000
_cell.angle_alpha   90.00
_cell.angle_beta   90.00
_cell.angle_gamma   90.00
#
_symmetry.space_group_name_H-M   'P 1'
#
loop_
_entity.id
_entity.type
_entity.pdbx_description
1 polymer ?
#
loop_
_entity_poly.entity_id
_entity_poly.type
_entity_poly.pdbx_seq_one_letter_code
_entity_poly.pdbx_strand_id
1 'polypeptide(L)'
;MLRTALTWALAVGAAGLVLGVLLRRRSLAWQVALVALVAVLAFLAGVLGVARKMFISEHDLGVLTLVSVGAGLFALLAAGVLGVAIVRWVDAVRDDVRRVGAGERVEGGMRGPAELRQLAEEIAAMQVRLEAAREREVRLEEARRELVSWVSHDLRTPLAGLRAMSEALEDGVAADPARYAARIRGEVDRLSRMVDDLFELSRI
;
A
#
# COMPACT_ATOMS: atom_id res chain seq x y z
N MET A 1 6.85 52.77 -8.67
CA MET A 1 5.54 52.11 -8.85
C MET A 1 5.65 50.59 -8.75
N LEU A 2 6.59 49.96 -9.48
CA LEU A 2 6.82 48.51 -9.43
C LEU A 2 7.17 47.94 -8.04
N ARG A 3 7.94 48.68 -7.23
CA ARG A 3 8.48 48.21 -5.94
C ARG A 3 7.39 47.92 -4.89
N THR A 4 6.33 48.72 -4.81
CA THR A 4 5.27 48.54 -3.80
C THR A 4 4.33 47.39 -4.13
N ALA A 5 4.03 47.16 -5.41
CA ALA A 5 3.25 45.99 -5.83
C ALA A 5 4.03 44.69 -5.58
N LEU A 6 5.34 44.71 -5.85
CA LEU A 6 6.22 43.56 -5.61
C LEU A 6 6.31 43.20 -4.12
N THR A 7 6.40 44.18 -3.23
CA THR A 7 6.50 43.92 -1.77
C THR A 7 5.23 43.28 -1.21
N TRP A 8 4.04 43.71 -1.65
CA TRP A 8 2.78 43.11 -1.21
C TRP A 8 2.59 41.69 -1.75
N ALA A 9 2.92 41.46 -3.02
CA ALA A 9 2.86 40.12 -3.61
C ALA A 9 3.80 39.13 -2.90
N LEU A 10 5.04 39.55 -2.61
CA LEU A 10 6.02 38.74 -1.88
C LEU A 10 5.59 38.47 -0.44
N ALA A 11 5.04 39.46 0.27
CA ALA A 11 4.57 39.29 1.64
C ALA A 11 3.39 38.31 1.74
N VAL A 12 2.41 38.42 0.84
CA VAL A 12 1.26 37.50 0.80
C VAL A 12 1.70 36.09 0.40
N GLY A 13 2.58 35.95 -0.60
CA GLY A 13 3.13 34.66 -1.01
C GLY A 13 3.93 33.97 0.10
N ALA A 14 4.77 34.71 0.83
CA ALA A 14 5.53 34.18 1.96
C ALA A 14 4.61 33.75 3.12
N ALA A 15 3.60 34.56 3.45
CA ALA A 15 2.59 34.20 4.45
C ALA A 15 1.82 32.94 4.06
N GLY A 16 1.46 32.80 2.78
CA GLY A 16 0.79 31.61 2.25
C GLY A 16 1.63 30.35 2.31
N LEU A 17 2.94 30.44 2.03
CA LEU A 17 3.86 29.31 2.18
C LEU A 17 3.98 28.86 3.64
N VAL A 18 4.10 29.81 4.58
CA VAL A 18 4.17 29.51 6.02
C VAL A 18 2.86 28.86 6.51
N LEU A 19 1.71 29.41 6.14
CA LEU A 19 0.40 28.81 6.46
C LEU A 19 0.23 27.43 5.80
N GLY A 20 0.72 27.23 4.58
CA GLY A 20 0.65 25.95 3.87
C GLY A 20 1.45 24.86 4.57
N VAL A 21 2.64 25.19 5.10
CA VAL A 21 3.45 24.27 5.91
C VAL A 21 2.76 23.96 7.25
N LEU A 22 2.15 24.96 7.90
CA LEU A 22 1.43 24.79 9.16
C LEU A 22 0.14 23.95 9.01
N LEU A 23 -0.54 24.07 7.87
CA LEU A 23 -1.78 23.37 7.56
C LEU A 23 -1.55 22.03 6.83
N ARG A 24 -0.30 21.57 6.70
CA ARG A 24 0.06 20.36 5.94
C ARG A 24 -0.60 19.07 6.45
N ARG A 25 -1.07 19.06 7.70
CA ARG A 25 -1.80 17.93 8.33
C ARG A 25 -3.33 18.03 8.24
N ARG A 26 -3.88 19.13 7.71
CA ARG A 26 -5.34 19.29 7.48
C ARG A 26 -5.73 18.68 6.12
N SER A 27 -7.03 18.47 5.92
CA SER A 27 -7.61 17.94 4.66
C SER A 27 -7.11 18.70 3.42
N LEU A 28 -6.95 17.99 2.30
CA LEU A 28 -6.54 18.53 1.01
C LEU A 28 -7.39 19.74 0.58
N ALA A 29 -8.69 19.74 0.91
CA ALA A 29 -9.58 20.87 0.61
C ALA A 29 -9.12 22.18 1.29
N TRP A 30 -8.62 22.11 2.53
CA TRP A 30 -8.11 23.30 3.24
C TRP A 30 -6.81 23.83 2.62
N GLN A 31 -5.96 22.94 2.09
CA GLN A 31 -4.73 23.36 1.41
C GLN A 31 -5.04 24.04 0.07
N VAL A 32 -5.95 23.47 -0.73
CA VAL A 32 -6.39 24.07 -2.00
C VAL A 32 -7.07 25.42 -1.75
N ALA A 33 -7.96 25.50 -0.76
CA ALA A 33 -8.63 26.76 -0.39
C ALA A 33 -7.63 27.82 0.08
N LEU A 34 -6.64 27.44 0.89
CA LEU A 34 -5.59 28.35 1.34
C LEU A 34 -4.76 28.87 0.16
N VAL A 35 -4.29 27.99 -0.73
CA VAL A 35 -3.48 28.38 -1.89
C VAL A 35 -4.26 29.32 -2.80
N ALA A 36 -5.53 29.01 -3.08
CA ALA A 36 -6.41 29.88 -3.86
C ALA A 36 -6.63 31.25 -3.19
N LEU A 37 -6.85 31.26 -1.87
CA LEU A 37 -7.04 32.50 -1.10
C LEU A 37 -5.81 33.38 -1.14
N VAL A 38 -4.63 32.81 -0.90
CA VAL A 38 -3.36 33.54 -0.95
C VAL A 38 -3.14 34.13 -2.35
N ALA A 39 -3.35 33.35 -3.41
CA ALA A 39 -3.18 33.80 -4.79
C ALA A 39 -4.13 34.96 -5.13
N VAL A 40 -5.41 34.84 -4.76
CA VAL A 40 -6.43 35.88 -4.99
C VAL A 40 -6.09 37.15 -4.21
N LEU A 41 -5.72 37.05 -2.93
CA LEU A 41 -5.36 38.20 -2.12
C LEU A 41 -4.11 38.91 -2.63
N ALA A 42 -3.08 38.17 -3.04
CA ALA A 42 -1.86 38.74 -3.62
C ALA A 42 -2.15 39.49 -4.92
N PHE A 43 -2.97 38.89 -5.80
CA PHE A 43 -3.40 39.50 -7.06
C PHE A 43 -4.20 40.79 -6.82
N LEU A 44 -5.22 40.73 -5.95
CA LEU A 44 -6.03 41.90 -5.60
C LEU A 44 -5.18 43.03 -5.03
N ALA A 45 -4.31 42.74 -4.05
CA ALA A 45 -3.43 43.75 -3.45
C ALA A 45 -2.52 44.43 -4.50
N GLY A 46 -2.00 43.65 -5.46
CA GLY A 46 -1.20 44.17 -6.57
C GLY A 46 -2.01 45.09 -7.50
N VAL A 47 -3.15 44.61 -7.99
CA VAL A 47 -4.02 45.35 -8.93
C VAL A 47 -4.54 46.64 -8.30
N LEU A 48 -5.10 46.57 -7.08
CA LEU A 48 -5.60 47.73 -6.35
C LEU A 48 -4.48 48.74 -6.03
N GLY A 49 -3.29 48.25 -5.69
CA GLY A 49 -2.12 49.09 -5.40
C GLY A 49 -1.60 49.86 -6.61
N VAL A 50 -1.62 49.25 -7.81
CA VAL A 50 -1.27 49.93 -9.07
C VAL A 50 -2.37 50.89 -9.49
N ALA A 51 -3.63 50.45 -9.44
CA ALA A 51 -4.79 51.24 -9.86
C ALA A 51 -4.91 52.58 -9.12
N ARG A 52 -4.78 52.56 -7.78
CA ARG A 52 -4.79 53.78 -6.95
C ARG A 52 -3.72 54.80 -7.31
N LYS A 53 -2.62 54.38 -7.94
CA LYS A 53 -1.52 55.27 -8.32
C LYS A 53 -1.58 55.72 -9.78
N MET A 54 -2.41 55.10 -10.62
CA MET A 54 -2.45 55.34 -12.06
C MET A 54 -3.74 56.05 -12.50
N PHE A 55 -4.86 55.83 -11.82
CA PHE A 55 -6.14 56.45 -12.17
C PHE A 55 -6.40 57.73 -11.37
N ILE A 56 -6.77 58.80 -12.09
CA ILE A 56 -7.18 60.10 -11.55
C ILE A 56 -8.72 60.21 -11.47
N SER A 57 -9.47 59.38 -12.24
CA SER A 57 -10.94 59.33 -12.21
C SER A 57 -11.45 58.31 -11.19
N GLU A 58 -12.29 58.74 -10.24
CA GLU A 58 -12.89 57.85 -9.21
C GLU A 58 -13.79 56.76 -9.82
N HIS A 59 -14.38 57.02 -10.98
CA HIS A 59 -15.29 56.09 -11.65
C HIS A 59 -14.57 54.83 -12.15
N ASP A 60 -13.43 54.98 -12.82
CA ASP A 60 -12.67 53.87 -13.38
C ASP A 60 -12.08 52.97 -12.29
N LEU A 61 -11.70 53.57 -11.15
CA LEU A 61 -11.25 52.83 -9.97
C LEU A 61 -12.38 51.98 -9.39
N GLY A 62 -13.60 52.54 -9.30
CA GLY A 62 -14.80 51.80 -8.87
C GLY A 62 -15.08 50.58 -9.74
N VAL A 63 -15.04 50.76 -11.07
CA VAL A 63 -15.27 49.65 -12.02
C VAL A 63 -14.20 48.57 -11.87
N LEU A 64 -12.92 48.93 -11.82
CA LEU A 64 -11.83 47.97 -11.70
C LEU A 64 -11.87 47.19 -10.38
N THR A 65 -12.16 47.87 -9.27
CA THR A 65 -12.27 47.22 -7.95
C THR A 65 -13.42 46.21 -7.92
N LEU A 66 -14.58 46.58 -8.47
CA LEU A 66 -15.73 45.68 -8.56
C LEU A 66 -15.41 44.43 -9.38
N VAL A 67 -14.83 44.60 -10.58
CA VAL A 67 -14.46 43.47 -11.45
C VAL A 67 -13.43 42.57 -10.79
N SER A 68 -12.39 43.16 -10.17
CA SER A 68 -11.31 42.39 -9.54
C SER A 68 -11.83 41.58 -8.35
N VAL A 69 -12.62 42.19 -7.46
CA VAL A 69 -13.22 41.51 -6.30
C VAL A 69 -14.19 40.41 -6.75
N GLY A 70 -15.02 40.68 -7.76
CA GLY A 70 -15.92 39.68 -8.34
C GLY A 70 -15.16 38.48 -8.90
N ALA A 71 -14.10 38.71 -9.69
CA ALA A 71 -13.24 37.64 -10.21
C ALA A 71 -12.54 36.86 -9.09
N GLY A 72 -12.07 37.55 -8.04
CA GLY A 72 -11.45 36.92 -6.87
C GLY A 72 -12.42 36.01 -6.11
N LEU A 73 -13.65 36.47 -5.87
CA LEU A 73 -14.69 35.67 -5.22
C LEU A 73 -15.07 34.45 -6.06
N PHE A 74 -15.19 34.62 -7.37
CA PHE A 74 -15.45 33.52 -8.30
C PHE A 74 -14.33 32.47 -8.27
N ALA A 75 -13.05 32.90 -8.31
CA ALA A 75 -11.90 32.00 -8.23
C ALA A 75 -11.88 31.22 -6.91
N LEU A 76 -12.19 31.87 -5.79
CA LEU A 76 -12.30 31.22 -4.47
C LEU A 76 -13.42 30.18 -4.44
N LEU A 77 -14.58 30.51 -4.99
CA LEU A 77 -15.72 29.60 -5.07
C LEU A 77 -15.38 28.38 -5.94
N ALA A 78 -14.82 28.59 -7.13
CA ALA A 78 -14.41 27.52 -8.03
C ALA A 78 -13.36 26.59 -7.38
N ALA A 79 -12.36 27.16 -6.70
CA ALA A 79 -11.36 26.39 -5.97
C ALA A 79 -11.97 25.59 -4.81
N GLY A 80 -12.93 26.16 -4.08
CA GLY A 80 -13.65 25.46 -3.02
C GLY A 80 -14.48 24.28 -3.54
N VAL A 81 -15.23 24.49 -4.63
CA VAL A 81 -16.03 23.44 -5.28
C VAL A 81 -15.13 22.30 -5.78
N LEU A 82 -14.04 22.63 -6.48
CA LEU A 82 -13.07 21.63 -6.95
C LEU A 82 -12.40 20.89 -5.79
N GLY A 83 -12.01 21.60 -4.73
CA GLY A 83 -11.42 21.01 -3.54
C GLY A 83 -12.34 19.99 -2.86
N VAL A 84 -13.63 20.31 -2.73
CA VAL A 84 -14.64 19.38 -2.21
C VAL A 84 -14.86 18.21 -3.16
N ALA A 85 -14.92 18.43 -4.47
CA ALA A 85 -15.09 17.36 -5.46
C ALA A 85 -13.92 16.35 -5.39
N ILE A 86 -12.68 16.83 -5.31
CA ILE A 86 -11.49 15.98 -5.18
C ILE A 86 -11.56 15.11 -3.93
N VAL A 87 -11.91 15.69 -2.77
CA VAL A 87 -12.04 14.92 -1.52
C VAL A 87 -13.11 13.83 -1.67
N ARG A 88 -14.26 14.16 -2.26
CA ARG A 88 -15.33 13.17 -2.49
C ARG A 88 -14.90 12.05 -3.44
N TRP A 89 -14.11 12.33 -4.47
CA TRP A 89 -13.57 11.30 -5.35
C TRP A 89 -12.54 10.41 -4.64
N VAL A 90 -11.66 11.00 -3.83
CA VAL A 90 -10.69 10.24 -3.04
C VAL A 90 -11.39 9.31 -2.03
N ASP A 91 -12.41 9.81 -1.34
CA ASP A 91 -13.19 8.99 -0.41
C ASP A 91 -13.95 7.87 -1.13
N ALA A 92 -14.53 8.16 -2.30
CA ALA A 92 -15.20 7.14 -3.11
C ALA A 92 -14.24 6.01 -3.55
N VAL A 93 -13.04 6.37 -4.02
CA VAL A 93 -12.00 5.39 -4.38
C VAL A 93 -11.57 4.57 -3.17
N ARG A 94 -11.39 5.22 -2.01
CA ARG A 94 -11.01 4.54 -0.77
C ARG A 94 -12.05 3.51 -0.36
N ASP A 95 -13.32 3.83 -0.52
CA ASP A 95 -14.42 2.91 -0.22
C ASP A 95 -14.47 1.76 -1.23
N ASP A 96 -14.28 2.03 -2.53
CA ASP A 96 -14.21 0.97 -3.56
C ASP A 96 -13.07 -0.02 -3.27
N VAL A 97 -11.86 0.48 -2.93
CA VAL A 97 -10.72 -0.38 -2.56
C VAL A 97 -11.00 -1.21 -1.31
N ARG A 98 -11.66 -0.63 -0.29
CA ARG A 98 -12.06 -1.38 0.92
C ARG A 98 -13.06 -2.49 0.62
N ARG A 99 -14.02 -2.24 -0.26
CA ARG A 99 -15.01 -3.24 -0.68
C ARG A 99 -14.37 -4.39 -1.43
N VAL A 100 -13.43 -4.10 -2.33
CA VAL A 100 -12.63 -5.15 -2.98
C VAL A 100 -11.85 -5.97 -1.95
N GLY A 101 -11.23 -5.32 -0.97
CA GLY A 101 -10.54 -6.00 0.13
C GLY A 101 -11.45 -6.82 1.04
N ALA A 102 -12.76 -6.55 1.05
CA ALA A 102 -13.76 -7.37 1.72
C ALA A 102 -14.32 -8.51 0.85
N GLY A 103 -13.82 -8.66 -0.39
CA GLY A 103 -14.28 -9.67 -1.35
C GLY A 103 -15.53 -9.28 -2.13
N GLU A 104 -16.01 -8.03 -2.02
CA GLU A 104 -17.16 -7.56 -2.79
C GLU A 104 -16.77 -7.19 -4.22
N ARG A 105 -17.65 -7.50 -5.19
CA ARG A 105 -17.50 -7.02 -6.56
C ARG A 105 -18.00 -5.58 -6.66
N VAL A 106 -17.15 -4.70 -7.19
CA VAL A 106 -17.53 -3.31 -7.49
C VAL A 106 -18.21 -3.27 -8.85
N GLU A 107 -19.55 -3.36 -8.85
CA GLU A 107 -20.35 -3.21 -10.06
C GLU A 107 -20.35 -1.76 -10.56
N GLY A 108 -20.06 -1.56 -11.85
CA GLY A 108 -19.98 -0.22 -12.47
C GLY A 108 -18.57 0.38 -12.53
N GLY A 109 -17.55 -0.34 -12.11
CA GLY A 109 -16.16 0.14 -12.10
C GLY A 109 -15.88 1.15 -11.00
N MET A 110 -14.60 1.45 -10.77
CA MET A 110 -14.22 2.35 -9.68
C MET A 110 -14.54 3.80 -10.02
N ARG A 111 -14.96 4.56 -9.01
CA ARG A 111 -15.41 5.95 -9.19
C ARG A 111 -14.23 6.92 -9.17
N GLY A 112 -14.36 8.03 -9.90
CA GLY A 112 -13.41 9.15 -9.85
C GLY A 112 -12.71 9.45 -11.17
N PRO A 113 -11.78 10.44 -11.16
CA PRO A 113 -10.91 10.75 -12.29
C PRO A 113 -10.13 9.53 -12.78
N ALA A 114 -9.74 9.54 -14.05
CA ALA A 114 -9.09 8.41 -14.71
C ALA A 114 -7.83 7.93 -13.96
N GLU A 115 -7.02 8.86 -13.47
CA GLU A 115 -5.78 8.59 -12.74
C GLU A 115 -6.05 7.89 -11.40
N LEU A 116 -7.06 8.37 -10.65
CA LEU A 116 -7.42 7.76 -9.36
C LEU A 116 -8.05 6.38 -9.56
N ARG A 117 -8.85 6.21 -10.61
CA ARG A 117 -9.44 4.93 -10.99
C ARG A 117 -8.37 3.90 -11.36
N GLN A 118 -7.38 4.27 -12.18
CA GLN A 118 -6.29 3.37 -12.55
C GLN A 118 -5.50 2.92 -11.31
N LEU A 119 -5.14 3.85 -10.42
CA LEU A 119 -4.43 3.52 -9.19
C LEU A 119 -5.24 2.55 -8.31
N ALA A 120 -6.54 2.77 -8.21
CA ALA A 120 -7.43 1.94 -7.42
C ALA A 120 -7.54 0.52 -8.00
N GLU A 121 -7.61 0.39 -9.32
CA GLU A 121 -7.61 -0.90 -10.04
C GLU A 121 -6.30 -1.67 -9.80
N GLU A 122 -5.15 -0.98 -9.83
CA GLU A 122 -3.84 -1.56 -9.52
C GLU A 122 -3.74 -2.06 -8.07
N ILE A 123 -4.26 -1.30 -7.11
CA ILE A 123 -4.30 -1.69 -5.69
C ILE A 123 -5.19 -2.92 -5.49
N ALA A 124 -6.38 -2.92 -6.10
CA ALA A 124 -7.29 -4.08 -6.07
C ALA A 124 -6.63 -5.34 -6.64
N ALA A 125 -5.95 -5.23 -7.79
CA ALA A 125 -5.23 -6.35 -8.38
C ALA A 125 -4.10 -6.86 -7.47
N MET A 126 -3.39 -5.95 -6.78
CA MET A 126 -2.36 -6.32 -5.80
C MET A 126 -2.95 -7.09 -4.62
N GLN A 127 -4.13 -6.70 -4.11
CA GLN A 127 -4.79 -7.40 -3.00
C GLN A 127 -5.13 -8.84 -3.38
N VAL A 128 -5.72 -9.06 -4.55
CA VAL A 128 -6.05 -10.41 -5.05
C VAL A 128 -4.79 -11.27 -5.16
N ARG A 129 -3.68 -10.72 -5.64
CA ARG A 129 -2.39 -11.43 -5.73
C ARG A 129 -1.83 -11.78 -4.35
N LEU A 130 -1.96 -10.89 -3.37
CA LEU A 130 -1.51 -11.11 -2.00
C LEU A 130 -2.32 -12.22 -1.32
N GLU A 131 -3.65 -12.22 -1.50
CA GLU A 131 -4.55 -13.26 -1.00
C GLU A 131 -4.14 -14.63 -1.56
N ALA A 132 -3.98 -14.71 -2.90
CA ALA A 132 -3.56 -15.94 -3.57
C ALA A 132 -2.16 -16.41 -3.15
N ALA A 133 -1.23 -15.48 -2.86
CA ALA A 133 0.09 -15.82 -2.36
C ALA A 133 0.02 -16.40 -0.94
N ARG A 134 -0.79 -15.83 -0.05
CA ARG A 134 -1.02 -16.36 1.31
C ARG A 134 -1.65 -17.73 1.28
N GLU A 135 -2.67 -17.96 0.43
CA GLU A 135 -3.28 -19.29 0.29
C GLU A 135 -2.28 -20.33 -0.22
N ARG A 136 -1.36 -19.95 -1.11
CA ARG A 136 -0.28 -20.85 -1.54
C ARG A 136 0.69 -21.15 -0.42
N GLU A 137 1.08 -20.14 0.36
CA GLU A 137 1.97 -20.30 1.51
C GLU A 137 1.36 -21.26 2.55
N VAL A 138 0.08 -21.07 2.90
CA VAL A 138 -0.64 -21.96 3.83
C VAL A 138 -0.65 -23.40 3.31
N ARG A 139 -0.98 -23.60 2.02
CA ARG A 139 -0.98 -24.95 1.42
C ARG A 139 0.41 -25.59 1.41
N LEU A 140 1.46 -24.82 1.14
CA LEU A 140 2.83 -25.32 1.17
C LEU A 140 3.24 -25.71 2.60
N GLU A 141 2.87 -24.92 3.59
CA GLU A 141 3.15 -25.20 5.00
C GLU A 141 2.37 -26.42 5.51
N GLU A 142 1.12 -26.60 5.08
CA GLU A 142 0.33 -27.81 5.34
C GLU A 142 0.96 -29.05 4.70
N ALA A 143 1.31 -28.99 3.42
CA ALA A 143 1.97 -30.09 2.71
C ALA A 143 3.31 -30.44 3.36
N ARG A 144 4.08 -29.45 3.80
CA ARG A 144 5.33 -29.66 4.54
C ARG A 144 5.10 -30.39 5.85
N ARG A 145 4.09 -30.01 6.63
CA ARG A 145 3.74 -30.66 7.91
C ARG A 145 3.30 -32.11 7.70
N GLU A 146 2.49 -32.34 6.67
CA GLU A 146 2.04 -33.69 6.29
C GLU A 146 3.24 -34.57 5.89
N LEU A 147 4.13 -34.07 5.03
CA LEU A 147 5.36 -34.76 4.62
C LEU A 147 6.21 -35.14 5.84
N VAL A 148 6.46 -34.21 6.76
CA VAL A 148 7.25 -34.46 7.98
C VAL A 148 6.59 -35.52 8.87
N SER A 149 5.28 -35.46 9.03
CA SER A 149 4.51 -36.44 9.81
C SER A 149 4.63 -37.85 9.19
N TRP A 150 4.42 -37.95 7.87
CA TRP A 150 4.52 -39.21 7.14
C TRP A 150 5.93 -39.82 7.22
N VAL A 151 6.97 -39.02 6.96
CA VAL A 151 8.36 -39.46 7.09
C VAL A 151 8.66 -39.94 8.52
N SER A 152 8.23 -39.19 9.54
CA SER A 152 8.49 -39.54 10.94
C SER A 152 7.83 -40.88 11.33
N HIS A 153 6.63 -41.15 10.81
CA HIS A 153 5.94 -42.41 11.04
C HIS A 153 6.67 -43.58 10.37
N ASP A 154 7.05 -43.42 9.10
CA ASP A 154 7.66 -44.48 8.31
C ASP A 154 9.10 -44.78 8.71
N LEU A 155 9.82 -43.82 9.31
CA LEU A 155 11.14 -44.03 9.91
C LEU A 155 11.08 -44.72 11.28
N ARG A 156 9.99 -44.57 12.05
CA ARG A 156 9.89 -45.13 13.41
C ARG A 156 9.91 -46.65 13.41
N THR A 157 9.21 -47.28 12.47
CA THR A 157 9.12 -48.75 12.34
C THR A 157 10.48 -49.41 12.11
N PRO A 158 11.27 -49.03 11.08
CA PRO A 158 12.60 -49.60 10.86
C PRO A 158 13.57 -49.25 11.99
N LEU A 159 13.49 -48.06 12.61
CA LEU A 159 14.30 -47.72 13.78
C LEU A 159 14.00 -48.63 14.99
N ALA A 160 12.73 -48.93 15.25
CA ALA A 160 12.34 -49.86 16.30
C ALA A 160 12.85 -51.28 16.01
N GLY A 161 12.80 -51.72 14.73
CA GLY A 161 13.36 -53.00 14.30
C GLY A 161 14.88 -53.06 14.46
N LEU A 162 15.60 -52.01 14.07
CA LEU A 162 17.05 -51.87 14.26
C LEU A 162 17.42 -51.94 15.74
N ARG A 163 16.66 -51.24 16.59
CA ARG A 163 16.85 -51.28 18.05
C ARG A 163 16.66 -52.69 18.61
N ALA A 164 15.55 -53.35 18.29
CA ALA A 164 15.27 -54.71 18.77
C ALA A 164 16.32 -55.74 18.29
N MET A 165 16.80 -55.62 17.04
CA MET A 165 17.85 -56.48 16.53
C MET A 165 19.21 -56.22 17.20
N SER A 166 19.50 -54.96 17.54
CA SER A 166 20.73 -54.58 18.24
C SER A 166 20.72 -55.06 19.69
N GLU A 167 19.61 -54.86 20.41
CA GLU A 167 19.41 -55.36 21.78
C GLU A 167 19.55 -56.89 21.84
N ALA A 168 18.97 -57.62 20.87
CA ALA A 168 19.12 -59.08 20.80
C ALA A 168 20.56 -59.57 20.57
N LEU A 169 21.39 -58.78 19.86
CA LEU A 169 22.82 -59.06 19.68
C LEU A 169 23.61 -58.77 20.95
N GLU A 170 23.31 -57.67 21.65
CA GLU A 170 23.96 -57.28 22.90
C GLU A 170 23.66 -58.27 24.04
N ASP A 171 22.41 -58.71 24.16
CA ASP A 171 21.96 -59.67 25.18
C ASP A 171 22.42 -61.11 24.90
N GLY A 172 23.05 -61.38 23.75
CA GLY A 172 23.51 -62.71 23.35
C GLY A 172 22.40 -63.72 23.03
N VAL A 173 21.16 -63.23 22.85
CA VAL A 173 19.96 -64.05 22.57
C VAL A 173 19.67 -64.23 21.08
N ALA A 174 20.46 -63.59 20.20
CA ALA A 174 20.37 -63.74 18.76
C ALA A 174 20.81 -65.15 18.30
N ALA A 175 19.87 -65.93 17.76
CA ALA A 175 20.13 -67.30 17.28
C ALA A 175 21.16 -67.38 16.13
N ASP A 176 21.24 -66.32 15.30
CA ASP A 176 22.21 -66.18 14.22
C ASP A 176 22.69 -64.72 14.15
N PRO A 177 23.79 -64.38 14.86
CA PRO A 177 24.30 -63.02 14.92
C PRO A 177 24.67 -62.44 13.55
N ALA A 178 25.16 -63.26 12.63
CA ALA A 178 25.55 -62.83 11.29
C ALA A 178 24.32 -62.41 10.47
N ARG A 179 23.22 -63.15 10.58
CA ARG A 179 21.95 -62.80 9.93
C ARG A 179 21.32 -61.52 10.49
N TYR A 180 21.43 -61.29 11.80
CA TYR A 180 20.96 -60.04 12.42
C TYR A 180 21.77 -58.84 11.93
N ALA A 181 23.10 -58.94 11.90
CA ALA A 181 23.98 -57.90 11.37
C ALA A 181 23.72 -57.61 9.88
N ALA A 182 23.42 -58.63 9.08
CA ALA A 182 23.04 -58.46 7.68
C ALA A 182 21.69 -57.73 7.52
N ARG A 183 20.68 -58.07 8.34
CA ARG A 183 19.38 -57.37 8.36
C ARG A 183 19.50 -55.91 8.79
N ILE A 184 20.28 -55.64 9.83
CA ILE A 184 20.55 -54.28 10.29
C ILE A 184 21.12 -53.44 9.14
N ARG A 185 22.12 -53.97 8.43
CA ARG A 185 22.72 -53.28 7.27
C ARG A 185 21.68 -52.98 6.18
N GLY A 186 20.84 -53.96 5.85
CA GLY A 186 19.77 -53.77 4.86
C GLY A 186 18.75 -52.68 5.25
N GLU A 187 18.36 -52.59 6.53
CA GLU A 187 17.47 -51.52 7.00
C GLU A 187 18.16 -50.15 7.02
N VAL A 188 19.45 -50.08 7.36
CA VAL A 188 20.24 -48.84 7.27
C VAL A 188 20.34 -48.36 5.82
N ASP A 189 20.58 -49.26 4.87
CA ASP A 189 20.61 -48.94 3.43
C ASP A 189 19.23 -48.50 2.91
N ARG A 190 18.15 -49.09 3.43
CA ARG A 190 16.77 -48.69 3.11
C ARG A 190 16.44 -47.31 3.68
N LEU A 191 16.80 -47.04 4.93
CA LEU A 191 16.63 -45.74 5.57
C LEU A 191 17.42 -44.63 4.85
N SER A 192 18.65 -44.93 4.42
CA SER A 192 19.50 -43.99 3.69
C SER A 192 18.85 -43.58 2.37
N ARG A 193 18.35 -44.54 1.59
CA ARG A 193 17.60 -44.25 0.35
C ARG A 193 16.34 -43.41 0.58
N MET A 194 15.56 -43.70 1.62
CA MET A 194 14.39 -42.89 1.95
C MET A 194 14.75 -41.44 2.30
N VAL A 195 15.88 -41.22 2.95
CA VAL A 195 16.38 -39.87 3.26
C VAL A 195 16.85 -39.16 1.99
N ASP A 196 17.55 -39.86 1.10
CA ASP A 196 17.98 -39.33 -0.19
C ASP A 196 16.78 -38.92 -1.07
N ASP A 197 15.75 -39.79 -1.15
CA ASP A 197 14.50 -39.52 -1.87
C ASP A 197 13.79 -38.27 -1.32
N LEU A 198 13.81 -38.07 0.00
CA LEU A 198 13.24 -36.89 0.66
C LEU A 198 14.03 -35.60 0.33
N PHE A 199 15.35 -35.67 0.29
CA PHE A 199 16.19 -34.54 -0.10
C PHE A 199 15.96 -34.14 -1.56
N GLU A 200 15.75 -35.11 -2.45
CA GLU A 200 15.43 -34.86 -3.86
C GLU A 200 14.07 -34.15 -3.99
N LEU A 201 13.05 -34.61 -3.26
CA LEU A 201 11.73 -33.97 -3.19
C LEU A 201 11.76 -32.54 -2.62
N SER A 202 12.64 -32.25 -1.65
CA SER A 202 12.74 -30.92 -1.02
C SER A 202 13.46 -29.85 -1.87
N ARG A 203 14.14 -30.26 -2.95
CA ARG A 203 14.93 -29.37 -3.81
C ARG A 203 14.15 -28.86 -5.02
N ILE A 204 12.99 -29.45 -5.31
CA ILE A 204 12.06 -29.06 -6.40
C ILE A 204 11.05 -28.04 -5.85
#